data_AF-A0A494VH01-F1
#
_entry.id   AF-A0A494VH01-F1
#
_cell.length_a   1.000
_cell.length_b   1.000
_cell.length_c   1.000
_cell.angle_alpha   90.00
_cell.angle_beta   90.00
_cell.angle_gamma   90.00
#
_symmetry.space_group_name_H-M   'P 1'
#
loop_
_entity.id
_entity.type
_entity.pdbx_description
1 polymer ?
#
loop_
_entity_poly.entity_id
_entity_poly.type
_entity_poly.pdbx_seq_one_letter_code
_entity_poly.pdbx_strand_id
1 'polypeptide(L)' 'MIRIIMTPDKNCLTIKLPDSLVGKTIEVIAFEIDQIEETIIADQKKKRIEDINKALNKHRVDLTGFKFDRDEANNYNRL' A
#
# COMPACT_ATOMS: atom_id res chain seq x y z
N MET A 1 3.07 9.99 17.00
CA MET A 1 4.38 9.84 16.33
C MET A 1 4.43 10.88 15.21
N ILE A 2 5.43 11.76 15.22
CA ILE A 2 5.62 12.77 14.16
C ILE A 2 6.77 12.28 13.28
N ARG A 3 6.53 12.11 11.97
CA ARG A 3 7.56 11.73 10.98
C ARG A 3 7.63 12.84 9.93
N ILE A 4 8.81 13.38 9.71
CA ILE A 4 9.07 14.39 8.69
C ILE A 4 10.04 13.77 7.68
N ILE A 5 9.66 13.77 6.40
CA ILE A 5 10.52 13.34 5.30
C ILE A 5 10.87 14.61 4.52
N MET A 6 12.15 14.89 4.38
CA MET A 6 12.64 16.05 3.64
C MET A 6 13.94 15.71 2.94
N THR A 7 14.12 16.27 1.75
CA THR A 7 15.36 16.15 0.98
C THR A 7 16.20 17.41 1.24
N PRO A 8 17.33 17.31 1.96
CA PRO A 8 18.19 18.45 2.20
C PRO A 8 18.87 18.88 0.88
N ASP A 9 18.84 20.18 0.59
CA ASP A 9 19.50 20.81 -0.56
C ASP A 9 20.94 21.26 -0.24
N LYS A 10 21.31 21.23 1.05
CA LYS A 10 22.59 21.65 1.61
C LYS A 10 23.08 20.64 2.64
N ASN A 11 24.35 20.75 2.99
CA ASN A 11 24.98 19.95 4.07
C ASN A 11 24.49 20.34 5.48
N CYS A 12 23.67 21.38 5.61
CA CYS A 12 23.05 21.80 6.87
C CYS A 12 21.53 21.73 6.76
N LEU A 13 20.89 21.08 7.73
CA LEU A 13 19.44 20.94 7.83
C LEU A 13 18.95 21.63 9.10
N THR A 14 17.99 22.54 8.97
CA THR A 14 17.30 23.17 10.11
C THR A 14 15.86 22.71 10.15
N ILE A 15 15.46 22.09 11.25
CA ILE A 15 14.08 21.63 11.48
C ILE A 15 13.40 22.49 12.55
N LYS A 16 12.16 22.90 12.30
CA LYS A 16 11.33 23.53 13.32
C LYS A 16 10.65 22.45 14.14
N LEU A 17 10.91 22.43 15.44
CA LEU A 17 10.27 21.50 16.35
C LEU A 17 8.85 21.99 16.70
N PRO A 18 7.87 21.09 16.76
CA PRO A 18 6.56 21.40 17.33
C PRO A 18 6.68 21.77 18.82
N ASP A 19 5.84 22.70 19.27
CA ASP A 19 5.82 23.16 20.67
C ASP A 19 5.69 22.01 21.68
N SER A 20 5.00 20.93 21.30
CA SER A 20 4.79 19.74 22.14
C SER A 20 6.07 18.94 22.44
N LEU A 21 7.17 19.21 21.72
CA LEU A 21 8.47 18.57 21.90
C LEU A 21 9.51 19.48 22.59
N VAL A 22 9.17 20.74 22.88
CA VAL A 22 10.06 21.67 23.58
C VAL A 22 10.35 21.18 25.00
N GLY A 23 11.63 21.18 25.39
CA GLY A 23 12.07 20.74 26.72
C GLY A 23 12.14 19.21 26.91
N LYS A 24 11.92 18.43 25.85
CA LYS A 24 12.03 16.96 25.88
C LYS A 24 13.29 16.51 25.16
N THR A 25 13.86 15.39 25.61
CA THR A 25 14.91 14.69 24.87
C THR A 25 14.31 14.10 23.60
N ILE A 26 14.93 14.40 22.46
CA ILE A 26 14.53 13.88 21.15
C ILE A 26 15.70 13.11 20.54
N GLU A 27 15.37 12.03 19.83
CA GLU A 27 16.31 11.26 19.02
C GLU A 27 16.05 11.56 17.55
N VAL A 28 17.12 11.81 16.79
CA VAL A 28 17.05 12.08 15.35
C VAL A 28 17.81 10.99 14.63
N ILE A 29 17.11 10.27 13.76
CA ILE A 29 17.65 9.18 12.96
C ILE A 29 17.56 9.58 11.49
N ALA A 30 18.69 9.55 10.79
CA ALA A 30 18.78 9.83 9.36
C ALA A 30 19.30 8.59 8.64
N PHE A 31 18.60 8.20 7.58
CA PHE A 31 19.01 7.14 6.66
C PHE A 31 18.70 7.60 5.24
N GLU A 32 19.52 7.15 4.29
CA GLU A 32 19.22 7.30 2.88
C GLU A 32 17.90 6.59 2.60
N ILE A 33 16.94 7.32 2.05
CA ILE A 33 15.71 6.74 1.54
C ILE A 33 15.97 6.57 0.05
N ASP A 34 16.23 5.33 -0.37
CA ASP A 34 16.09 4.98 -1.77
C ASP A 34 14.69 5.42 -2.18
N GLN A 35 14.60 6.41 -3.08
CA GLN A 35 13.33 6.77 -3.67
C GLN A 35 12.81 5.51 -4.36
N ILE A 36 11.95 4.76 -3.68
CA ILE A 36 11.00 3.91 -4.37
C ILE A 36 10.07 4.92 -5.02
N GLU A 37 10.42 5.36 -6.22
CA GLU A 37 9.56 6.22 -7.01
C GLU A 37 8.16 5.61 -6.98
N GLU A 38 7.12 6.40 -6.75
CA GLU A 38 5.73 5.90 -6.77
C GLU A 38 5.41 5.17 -8.09
N THR A 39 6.15 5.49 -9.16
CA THR A 39 6.20 4.75 -10.43
C THR A 39 6.60 3.29 -10.27
N ILE A 40 7.64 2.97 -9.48
CA ILE A 40 8.09 1.60 -9.22
C ILE A 40 7.00 0.81 -8.49
N ILE A 41 6.27 1.42 -7.54
CA ILE A 41 5.17 0.77 -6.80
C ILE A 41 3.97 0.49 -7.73
N ALA A 42 3.63 1.46 -8.59
CA ALA A 42 2.54 1.31 -9.56
C ALA A 42 2.84 0.21 -10.60
N ASP A 43 4.08 0.14 -11.10
CA ASP A 43 4.50 -0.88 -12.06
C ASP A 43 4.62 -2.27 -11.42
N GLN A 44 5.10 -2.35 -10.18
CA GLN A 44 5.08 -3.60 -9.40
C GLN A 44 3.65 -4.10 -9.17
N LYS A 45 2.68 -3.21 -8.93
CA LYS A 45 1.27 -3.59 -8.74
C LYS A 45 0.66 -4.16 -10.02
N LYS A 46 0.92 -3.54 -11.18
CA LYS A 46 0.47 -4.07 -12.48
C LYS A 46 1.08 -5.45 -12.76
N LYS A 47 2.39 -5.57 -12.56
CA LYS A 47 3.11 -6.83 -12.76
C LYS A 47 2.59 -7.96 -11.87
N ARG A 48 2.30 -7.68 -10.59
CA ARG A 48 1.67 -8.64 -9.68
C ARG A 48 0.29 -9.11 -10.15
N ILE A 49 -0.55 -8.19 -10.65
CA ILE A 49 -1.87 -8.54 -11.16
C ILE A 49 -1.74 -9.41 -12.43
N GLU A 50 -0.80 -9.09 -13.32
CA GLU A 50 -0.50 -9.89 -14.50
C GLU A 50 0.02 -11.29 -14.13
N ASP A 51 0.92 -11.39 -13.15
CA ASP A 51 1.46 -12.66 -12.67
C ASP A 51 0.35 -13.54 -12.05
N ILE A 52 -0.54 -12.95 -11.24
CA ILE A 52 -1.71 -13.65 -10.67
C ILE A 52 -2.63 -14.12 -11.80
N ASN A 53 -2.95 -13.26 -12.76
CA ASN A 53 -3.79 -13.63 -13.90
C ASN A 53 -3.17 -14.77 -14.71
N LYS A 54 -1.85 -14.73 -14.96
CA LYS A 54 -1.13 -15.77 -15.69
C LYS A 54 -1.10 -17.10 -14.94
N ALA A 55 -0.88 -17.07 -13.62
CA ALA A 55 -0.88 -18.27 -12.78
C ALA A 55 -2.28 -18.91 -12.70
N LEU A 56 -3.31 -18.09 -12.55
CA LEU A 56 -4.68 -18.56 -12.36
C LEU A 56 -5.40 -18.87 -13.68
N ASN A 57 -4.89 -18.45 -14.85
CA ASN A 57 -5.58 -18.60 -16.13
C ASN A 57 -5.96 -20.06 -16.44
N LYS A 58 -5.11 -21.02 -16.05
CA LYS A 58 -5.34 -22.45 -16.25
C LYS A 58 -6.35 -23.06 -15.26
N HIS A 59 -6.77 -22.30 -14.25
CA HIS A 59 -7.68 -22.74 -13.19
C HIS A 59 -8.99 -21.94 -13.18
N ARG A 60 -9.23 -21.15 -14.22
CA ARG A 60 -10.50 -20.42 -14.38
C ARG A 60 -11.55 -21.34 -14.96
N VAL A 61 -12.75 -21.25 -14.41
CA VAL A 61 -13.95 -21.87 -14.97
C VAL A 61 -14.65 -20.84 -15.87
N ASP A 62 -15.20 -21.30 -16.99
CA ASP A 62 -16.03 -20.45 -17.84
C ASP A 62 -17.36 -20.19 -17.13
N LEU A 63 -17.65 -18.92 -16.87
CA LEU A 63 -18.86 -18.45 -16.19
C LEU A 63 -19.73 -17.61 -17.14
N THR A 64 -19.50 -17.70 -18.45
CA THR A 64 -20.28 -16.95 -19.45
C THR A 64 -21.74 -17.38 -19.39
N GLY A 65 -22.60 -16.54 -18.81
CA GLY A 65 -24.02 -16.82 -18.58
C GLY A 65 -24.39 -17.22 -17.14
N PHE A 66 -23.40 -17.41 -16.25
CA PHE A 66 -23.65 -17.59 -14.83
C PHE A 66 -23.92 -16.23 -14.18
N LYS A 67 -25.06 -16.12 -13.49
CA LYS A 67 -25.39 -14.98 -12.65
C LYS A 67 -25.54 -15.48 -11.22
N PHE A 68 -24.70 -15.01 -10.33
CA PHE A 68 -24.82 -15.32 -8.91
C PHE A 68 -26.15 -14.76 -8.37
N ASP A 69 -26.99 -15.65 -7.84
CA ASP A 69 -28.21 -15.29 -7.12
C ASP A 69 -27.95 -15.35 -5.60
N ARG A 70 -27.92 -14.17 -4.98
CA ARG A 70 -27.67 -14.03 -3.54
C ARG A 70 -28.85 -14.57 -2.71
N ASP A 71 -30.06 -14.50 -3.24
CA ASP A 71 -31.27 -14.90 -2.51
C ASP A 71 -31.39 -16.43 -2.49
N GLU A 72 -30.89 -17.11 -3.52
CA GLU A 72 -30.69 -18.57 -3.53
C GLU A 72 -29.66 -19.00 -2.46
N ALA A 73 -28.51 -18.34 -2.42
CA ALA A 73 -27.41 -18.69 -1.50
C ALA A 73 -27.73 -18.42 -0.02
N ASN A 74 -28.65 -17.50 0.27
CA ASN A 74 -29.04 -17.12 1.63
C ASN A 74 -30.37 -17.74 2.10
N ASN A 75 -30.94 -18.68 1.35
CA ASN A 75 -32.16 -19.37 1.76
C ASN A 75 -31.87 -20.51 2.75
N TYR A 76 -31.56 -20.15 4.00
CA TYR A 76 -31.30 -21.09 5.10
C TYR A 76 -32.57 -21.69 5.72
N ASN A 77 -33.77 -21.26 5.27
CA ASN A 77 -35.06 -21.64 5.86
C ASN A 77 -35.75 -22.84 5.17
N ARG A 78 -35.03 -23.59 4.31
CA ARG A 78 -35.50 -24.88 3.77
C ARG A 78 -34.88 -26.04 4.55
N LEU A 79 -35.33 -26.24 5.79
CA LEU A 79 -35.23 -27.49 6.56
C LEU A 79 -36.56 -27.72 7.27
#